data_AF-A0ABC8EJ26-F1
#
_entry.id   AF-A0ABC8EJ26-F1
#
_cell.length_a   1.000
_cell.length_b   1.000
_cell.length_c   1.000
_cell.angle_alpha   90.00
_cell.angle_beta   90.00
_cell.angle_gamma   90.00
#
_symmetry.space_group_name_H-M   'P 1'
#
loop_
_entity.id
_entity.type
_entity.pdbx_description
1 polymer ?
#
loop_
_entity_poly.entity_id
_entity_poly.type
_entity_poly.pdbx_seq_one_letter_code
_entity_poly.pdbx_strand_id
1 'polypeptide(L)'
;MGSPDFRETFLYTIKQLNKLDLGYVHIMDGLAFGFHEQGEPMTLAEFRAEYNGIIMGNCGYTREMAEERLEAGVADLAAFGRPVTT
;
A
#
# COMPACT_ATOMS: atom_id res chain seq x y z
N MET A 1 -1.31 -8.53 8.04
CA MET A 1 -2.77 -8.71 8.21
C MET A 1 -3.04 -9.92 9.12
N GLY A 2 -2.74 -9.80 10.42
CA GLY A 2 -2.70 -10.93 11.37
C GLY A 2 -3.78 -10.90 12.46
N SER A 3 -4.78 -10.03 12.34
CA SER A 3 -5.88 -9.87 13.30
C SER A 3 -7.20 -9.77 12.51
N PRO A 4 -8.35 -10.26 13.02
CA PRO A 4 -9.62 -10.21 12.30
C PRO A 4 -10.11 -8.80 11.92
N ASP A 5 -9.69 -7.78 12.68
CA ASP A 5 -10.07 -6.37 12.53
C ASP A 5 -9.07 -5.53 11.72
N PHE A 6 -8.12 -6.18 11.04
CA PHE A 6 -7.05 -5.49 10.31
C PHE A 6 -7.57 -4.45 9.32
N ARG A 7 -8.64 -4.77 8.58
CA ARG A 7 -9.21 -3.89 7.56
C ARG A 7 -9.79 -2.62 8.17
N GLU A 8 -10.59 -2.75 9.23
CA GLU A 8 -11.14 -1.61 9.95
C GLU A 8 -10.02 -0.73 10.51
N THR A 9 -9.03 -1.36 11.15
CA THR A 9 -7.88 -0.67 11.74
C THR A 9 -7.11 0.14 10.70
N PHE A 10 -6.75 -0.46 9.57
CA PHE A 10 -5.94 0.21 8.56
C PHE A 10 -6.72 1.29 7.80
N LEU A 11 -8.01 1.07 7.50
CA LEU A 11 -8.86 2.10 6.87
C LEU A 11 -9.16 3.27 7.82
N TYR A 12 -9.36 3.00 9.10
CA TYR A 12 -9.46 4.08 10.10
C TYR A 12 -8.15 4.87 10.19
N THR A 13 -7.02 4.17 10.25
CA THR A 13 -5.70 4.79 10.36
C THR A 13 -5.42 5.70 9.17
N ILE A 14 -5.65 5.22 7.94
CA ILE A 14 -5.38 6.04 6.75
C ILE A 14 -6.25 7.30 6.71
N LYS A 15 -7.52 7.21 7.16
CA LYS A 15 -8.40 8.38 7.32
C LYS A 15 -7.87 9.40 8.31
N GLN A 16 -7.26 8.95 9.42
CA GLN A 16 -6.65 9.86 10.38
C GLN A 16 -5.37 10.49 9.82
N LEU A 17 -4.54 9.71 9.13
CA LEU A 17 -3.32 10.22 8.47
C LEU A 17 -3.64 11.22 7.37
N ASN A 18 -4.78 11.08 6.67
CA ASN A 18 -5.24 12.02 5.64
C ASN A 18 -5.54 13.44 6.19
N LYS A 19 -5.69 13.59 7.51
CA LYS A 19 -5.89 14.90 8.15
C LYS A 19 -4.58 15.63 8.41
N LEU A 20 -3.45 14.97 8.18
CA LEU A 20 -2.11 15.47 8.42
C LEU A 20 -1.44 15.81 7.08
N ASP A 21 -0.59 16.83 7.09
CA ASP A 21 0.24 17.21 5.94
C ASP A 21 1.53 16.38 5.90
N LEU A 22 1.38 15.09 5.58
CA LEU A 22 2.49 14.14 5.51
C LEU A 22 3.14 14.14 4.13
N GLY A 23 4.45 13.93 4.08
CA GLY A 23 5.17 13.83 2.81
C GLY A 23 4.71 12.65 1.94
N TYR A 24 4.46 11.48 2.55
CA TYR A 24 3.85 10.31 1.90
C TYR A 24 3.42 9.26 2.94
N VAL A 25 2.60 8.31 2.52
CA VAL A 25 2.37 7.04 3.21
C VAL A 25 2.99 5.89 2.42
N HIS A 26 3.56 4.92 3.12
CA HIS A 26 4.21 3.76 2.50
C HIS A 26 3.38 2.50 2.81
N ILE A 27 2.88 1.86 1.76
CA ILE A 27 1.96 0.72 1.87
C ILE A 27 2.58 -0.51 1.20
N MET A 28 2.56 -1.63 1.92
CA MET A 28 2.93 -2.94 1.39
C MET A 28 1.75 -3.54 0.63
N ASP A 29 1.71 -3.31 -0.68
CA ASP A 29 0.73 -3.78 -1.67
C ASP A 29 1.08 -5.18 -2.19
N GLY A 30 1.11 -6.18 -1.31
CA GLY A 30 1.40 -7.53 -1.76
C GLY A 30 1.29 -8.62 -0.70
N LEU A 31 1.04 -9.84 -1.16
CA LEU A 31 0.94 -11.04 -0.33
C LEU A 31 2.29 -11.73 -0.11
N ALA A 32 3.33 -11.30 -0.82
CA ALA A 32 4.66 -11.88 -0.74
C ALA A 32 5.27 -11.77 0.68
N PHE A 33 4.73 -10.88 1.52
CA PHE A 33 5.16 -10.73 2.90
C PHE A 33 4.02 -10.20 3.80
N GLY A 34 3.84 -10.80 4.98
CA GLY A 34 2.95 -10.27 6.03
C GLY A 34 1.44 -10.50 5.84
N PHE A 35 1.03 -11.28 4.84
CA PHE A 35 -0.32 -11.80 4.73
C PHE A 35 -0.45 -13.11 5.52
N HIS A 36 -1.51 -13.21 6.34
CA HIS A 36 -1.73 -14.38 7.22
C HIS A 36 -3.06 -15.09 6.94
N GLU A 37 -3.64 -14.87 5.75
CA GLU A 37 -4.87 -15.55 5.27
C GLU A 37 -6.09 -15.41 6.20
N GLN A 38 -6.10 -14.40 7.07
CA GLN A 38 -7.20 -14.11 8.01
C GLN A 38 -8.39 -13.38 7.36
N GLY A 39 -8.41 -13.24 6.03
CA GLY A 39 -9.46 -12.58 5.26
C GLY A 39 -8.95 -12.11 3.90
N GLU A 40 -9.80 -11.40 3.14
CA GLU A 40 -9.40 -10.86 1.84
C GLU A 40 -8.19 -9.92 1.96
N PRO A 41 -7.26 -9.91 0.99
CA PRO A 41 -6.22 -8.90 0.90
C PRO A 41 -6.76 -7.47 0.92
N MET A 42 -5.99 -6.53 1.46
CA MET A 42 -6.22 -5.11 1.20
C MET A 42 -5.44 -4.69 -0.05
N THR A 43 -6.02 -3.78 -0.82
CA THR A 43 -5.48 -3.26 -2.09
C THR A 43 -5.12 -1.79 -1.97
N LEU A 44 -4.17 -1.29 -2.77
CA LEU A 44 -3.89 0.14 -2.84
C LEU A 44 -5.10 1.00 -3.22
N ALA A 45 -6.03 0.47 -4.02
CA ALA A 45 -7.25 1.18 -4.40
C ALA A 45 -8.12 1.55 -3.17
N GLU A 46 -8.22 0.64 -2.19
CA GLU A 46 -8.94 0.91 -0.94
C GLU A 46 -8.29 2.07 -0.14
N PHE A 47 -6.96 2.13 -0.12
CA PHE A 47 -6.24 3.22 0.55
C PHE A 47 -6.30 4.53 -0.23
N ARG A 48 -6.20 4.48 -1.55
CA ARG A 48 -6.25 5.65 -2.43
C ARG A 48 -7.60 6.35 -2.35
N ALA A 49 -8.69 5.61 -2.13
CA ALA A 49 -10.02 6.18 -1.94
C ALA A 49 -10.15 7.03 -0.67
N GLU A 50 -9.29 6.79 0.34
CA GLU A 50 -9.42 7.37 1.68
C GLU A 50 -8.29 8.35 2.04
N TYR A 51 -7.17 8.30 1.32
CA TYR A 51 -6.05 9.22 1.44
C TYR A 51 -5.99 10.12 0.21
N ASN A 52 -5.53 11.37 0.34
CA ASN A 52 -5.37 12.30 -0.79
C ASN A 52 -3.90 12.69 -1.04
N GLY A 53 -2.98 12.35 -0.14
CA GLY A 53 -1.55 12.62 -0.30
C GLY A 53 -0.80 11.60 -1.15
N ILE A 54 0.53 11.62 -1.09
CA ILE A 54 1.38 10.72 -1.88
C ILE A 54 1.37 9.29 -1.30
N ILE A 55 1.08 8.29 -2.14
CA ILE A 55 1.14 6.87 -1.79
C ILE A 55 2.34 6.22 -2.45
N MET A 56 3.20 5.62 -1.63
CA MET A 56 4.28 4.74 -2.08
C MET A 56 3.88 3.27 -1.93
N GLY A 57 3.75 2.56 -3.05
CA GLY A 57 3.50 1.13 -3.07
C GLY A 57 4.79 0.31 -2.99
N ASN A 58 4.72 -0.84 -2.32
CA ASN A 58 5.84 -1.75 -2.10
C ASN A 58 5.37 -3.20 -1.96
N CYS A 59 6.32 -4.16 -1.99
CA CYS A 59 6.19 -5.60 -1.72
C CYS A 59 6.35 -6.47 -2.99
N GLY A 60 7.61 -6.71 -3.37
CA GLY A 60 7.95 -7.68 -4.42
C GLY A 60 7.67 -7.23 -5.85
N TYR A 61 7.48 -5.92 -6.09
CA TYR A 61 7.24 -5.38 -7.42
C TYR A 61 8.32 -5.75 -8.42
N THR A 62 7.88 -6.16 -9.62
CA THR A 62 8.67 -6.01 -10.85
C THR A 62 8.47 -4.59 -11.39
N ARG A 63 9.26 -4.22 -12.40
CA ARG A 63 9.09 -2.93 -13.08
C ARG A 63 7.68 -2.79 -13.67
N GLU A 64 7.20 -3.83 -14.33
CA GLU A 64 5.90 -3.87 -15.01
C GLU A 64 4.76 -3.72 -13.99
N MET A 65 4.85 -4.41 -12.85
CA MET A 65 3.87 -4.25 -11.77
C MET A 65 3.84 -2.81 -11.26
N ALA A 66 5.00 -2.19 -11.04
CA ALA A 66 5.08 -0.82 -10.58
C ALA A 66 4.48 0.16 -11.61
N GLU A 67 4.81 0.01 -12.90
CA GLU A 67 4.24 0.81 -13.98
C GLU A 67 2.71 0.69 -14.01
N GLU A 68 2.15 -0.52 -13.88
CA GLU A 68 0.69 -0.73 -13.82
C GLU A 68 0.03 0.04 -12.66
N ARG A 69 0.62 0.07 -11.46
CA ARG A 69 0.04 0.77 -10.30
C ARG A 69 0.11 2.28 -10.45
N LEU A 70 1.19 2.78 -11.04
CA LEU A 70 1.37 4.20 -11.32
C LEU A 70 0.39 4.67 -12.40
N GLU A 71 0.25 3.91 -13.49
CA GLU A 71 -0.70 4.22 -14.58
C GLU A 71 -2.15 4.14 -14.12
N ALA A 72 -2.48 3.20 -13.23
CA ALA A 72 -3.81 3.10 -12.62
C ALA A 72 -4.11 4.22 -11.60
N GLY A 73 -3.12 5.03 -11.22
CA GLY A 73 -3.28 6.12 -10.24
C GLY A 73 -3.55 5.65 -8.81
N VAL A 74 -3.27 4.37 -8.51
CA VAL A 74 -3.44 3.81 -7.16
C VAL A 74 -2.18 3.95 -6.30
N ALA A 75 -1.04 4.26 -6.93
CA ALA A 75 0.19 4.69 -6.28
C ALA A 75 0.79 5.89 -7.03
N ASP A 76 1.55 6.71 -6.31
CA ASP A 76 2.31 7.84 -6.85
C ASP A 76 3.81 7.51 -6.93
N LEU A 77 4.28 6.59 -6.08
CA LEU A 77 5.66 6.13 -5.99
C LEU A 77 5.70 4.60 -5.87
N ALA A 78 6.77 3.99 -6.37
CA ALA A 78 7.04 2.55 -6.22
C ALA A 78 8.40 2.32 -5.55
N ALA A 79 8.41 1.54 -4.47
CA ALA A 79 9.63 1.21 -3.75
C ALA A 79 10.11 -0.21 -4.09
N PHE A 80 11.38 -0.31 -4.49
CA PHE A 80 12.08 -1.58 -4.76
C PHE A 80 13.14 -1.85 -3.69
N GLY A 81 13.02 -2.98 -2.99
CA GLY A 81 14.00 -3.39 -1.97
C GLY A 81 15.06 -4.33 -2.54
N ARG A 82 14.79 -5.64 -2.51
CA ARG A 82 15.71 -6.71 -2.97
C ARG A 82 16.34 -6.47 -4.36
N PRO A 83 15.63 -5.97 -5.38
CA PRO A 83 16.23 -5.72 -6.70
C PRO A 83 17.33 -4.64 -6.73
N VAL A 84 17.44 -3.81 -5.69
CA VAL A 84 18.38 -2.66 -5.65
C VAL A 84 19.66 -3.00 -4.86
N THR A 85 19.73 -4.17 -4.23
CA THR A 85 20.84 -4.56 -3.34
C THR A 85 21.89 -5.51 -3.97
N THR A 86 21.85 -5.75 -5.28
CA THR A 86 22.79 -6.65 -5.99
C THR A 86 23.32 -5.98 -7.24
#